data_AF-A0A662GGQ3-F1
#
_entry.id   AF-A0A662GGQ3-F1
#
_cell.length_a   1.000
_cell.length_b   1.000
_cell.length_c   1.000
_cell.angle_alpha   90.00
_cell.angle_beta   90.00
_cell.angle_gamma   90.00
#
_symmetry.space_group_name_H-M   'P 1'
#
loop_
_entity.id
_entity.type
_entity.pdbx_description
1 polymer ?
#
loop_
_entity_poly.entity_id
_entity_poly.type
_entity_poly.pdbx_seq_one_letter_code
_entity_poly.pdbx_strand_id
1 'polypeptide(L)'
;MLEVVKEYINAKLFEEAENILKMAVSNGIDTPMIHYYLGFVYENIRKLSERDKEYKIGNSKNPDYVFPHRLEEIEILESVINATGDPKPSYYIGNLLFYLRRFKEAIEKWEEARRKGLQYSILYRNLGYAYYTVYRDAQKALKMYEEAIRLDPLNYRLYLEYDEVCAWLGLTNKRIRTLEEARKRIRKDSILAKLSSAYVDAGEYDKALKILMTNTFTPAEGYYGYWNIYVEALVRRGVEKMKRGKLREAIEDFLSAFKYPSNLGVGAPYPPYRHEAMQRYWLGECYLALGEREKALEVWNKVFIQERLTPVEKYYKGLILKRLGREKEAKQYFESLLLKASQRERKIIKFKKSIPSEYFIFLNYDRQLALCHCIKATAYLGLMRSKEALKEFKEARRITKDLGHYNWIYNSQLLKENL
;
A
#
# COMPACT_ATOMS: atom_id res chain seq x y z
N MET A 1 35.32 -1.73 -7.56
CA MET A 1 36.06 -0.65 -8.26
C MET A 1 35.97 0.66 -7.51
N LEU A 2 34.82 1.33 -7.39
CA LEU A 2 34.71 2.58 -6.60
C LEU A 2 35.18 2.44 -5.14
N GLU A 3 35.00 1.25 -4.52
CA GLU A 3 35.58 0.96 -3.20
C GLU A 3 37.11 1.12 -3.17
N VAL A 4 37.78 0.60 -4.20
CA VAL A 4 39.25 0.65 -4.31
C VAL A 4 39.70 2.08 -4.57
N VAL A 5 39.03 2.79 -5.49
CA VAL A 5 39.30 4.20 -5.79
C VAL A 5 39.24 5.06 -4.54
N LYS A 6 38.24 4.82 -3.68
CA LYS A 6 38.09 5.53 -2.41
C LYS A 6 39.28 5.34 -1.48
N GLU A 7 39.79 4.12 -1.35
CA GLU A 7 41.00 3.86 -0.54
C GLU A 7 42.22 4.63 -1.07
N TYR A 8 42.39 4.71 -2.40
CA TYR A 8 43.43 5.54 -3.01
C TYR A 8 43.23 7.03 -2.74
N ILE A 9 41.99 7.54 -2.83
CA ILE A 9 41.66 8.94 -2.48
C ILE A 9 41.99 9.23 -1.02
N ASN A 10 41.61 8.34 -0.10
CA ASN A 10 41.91 8.47 1.33
C ASN A 10 43.42 8.46 1.61
N ALA A 11 44.18 7.66 0.86
CA ALA A 11 45.64 7.63 0.90
C ALA A 11 46.32 8.80 0.17
N LYS A 12 45.54 9.72 -0.43
CA LYS A 12 46.01 10.84 -1.27
C LYS A 12 46.77 10.41 -2.54
N LEU A 13 46.51 9.20 -3.00
CA LEU A 13 47.04 8.59 -4.22
C LEU A 13 46.10 8.89 -5.40
N PHE A 14 46.07 10.17 -5.79
CA PHE A 14 45.11 10.70 -6.75
C PHE A 14 45.36 10.23 -8.19
N GLU A 15 46.61 9.99 -8.57
CA GLU A 15 46.96 9.52 -9.93
C GLU A 15 46.50 8.07 -10.15
N GLU A 16 46.65 7.21 -9.15
CA GLU A 16 46.17 5.83 -9.17
C GLU A 16 44.63 5.78 -9.21
N ALA A 17 43.98 6.62 -8.40
CA ALA A 17 42.53 6.79 -8.44
C ALA A 17 42.05 7.22 -9.83
N GLU A 18 42.70 8.22 -10.44
CA GLU A 18 42.43 8.70 -11.80
C GLU A 18 42.54 7.55 -12.83
N ASN A 19 43.63 6.78 -12.78
CA ASN A 19 43.89 5.68 -13.71
C ASN A 19 42.81 4.59 -13.63
N ILE A 20 42.41 4.20 -12.43
CA ILE A 20 41.36 3.18 -12.23
C ILE A 20 40.02 3.69 -12.77
N LEU A 21 39.67 4.96 -12.50
CA LEU A 21 38.43 5.56 -12.97
C LEU A 21 38.40 5.71 -14.50
N LYS A 22 39.50 6.14 -15.12
CA LYS A 22 39.63 6.20 -16.60
C LYS A 22 39.51 4.81 -17.22
N MET A 23 40.15 3.81 -16.63
CA MET A 23 40.02 2.42 -17.08
C MET A 23 38.56 1.94 -17.00
N ALA A 24 37.81 2.33 -15.98
CA ALA A 24 36.40 2.00 -15.87
C ALA A 24 35.57 2.58 -17.02
N VAL A 25 35.76 3.86 -17.33
CA VAL A 25 35.09 4.54 -18.45
C VAL A 25 35.44 3.85 -19.77
N SER A 26 36.73 3.55 -20.01
CA SER A 26 37.18 2.84 -21.21
C SER A 26 36.60 1.43 -21.36
N ASN A 27 36.23 0.78 -20.25
CA ASN A 27 35.56 -0.53 -20.23
C ASN A 27 34.01 -0.41 -20.25
N GLY A 28 33.46 0.77 -20.51
CA GLY A 28 32.02 1.00 -20.65
C GLY A 28 31.27 1.24 -19.35
N ILE A 29 31.95 1.38 -18.21
CA ILE A 29 31.33 1.77 -16.93
C ILE A 29 31.31 3.29 -16.85
N ASP A 30 30.33 3.86 -17.55
CA ASP A 30 30.17 5.30 -17.74
C ASP A 30 28.90 5.79 -17.02
N THR A 31 29.06 6.22 -15.76
CA THR A 31 27.96 6.61 -14.86
C THR A 31 28.24 7.98 -14.23
N PRO A 32 27.22 8.71 -13.73
CA PRO A 32 27.45 10.00 -13.08
C PRO A 32 28.48 9.92 -11.96
N MET A 33 28.43 8.87 -11.13
CA MET A 33 29.35 8.73 -10.00
C MET A 33 30.81 8.59 -10.44
N ILE A 34 31.10 7.85 -11.50
CA ILE A 34 32.49 7.71 -12.00
C ILE A 34 33.06 9.08 -12.36
N HIS A 35 32.28 9.90 -13.06
CA HIS A 35 32.66 11.26 -13.43
C HIS A 35 32.75 12.21 -12.23
N TYR A 36 31.89 12.07 -11.23
CA TYR A 36 32.01 12.86 -9.99
C TYR A 36 33.26 12.49 -9.19
N TYR A 37 33.61 11.21 -9.13
CA TYR A 37 34.88 10.77 -8.55
C TYR A 37 36.08 11.32 -9.33
N LEU A 38 36.06 11.28 -10.67
CA LEU A 38 37.13 11.86 -11.50
C LEU A 38 37.28 13.36 -11.27
N GLY A 39 36.17 14.10 -11.26
CA GLY A 39 36.20 15.53 -11.00
C GLY A 39 36.73 15.85 -9.60
N PHE A 40 36.33 15.08 -8.58
CA PHE A 40 36.83 15.24 -7.22
C PHE A 40 38.34 14.98 -7.12
N VAL A 41 38.83 13.95 -7.81
CA VAL A 41 40.28 13.68 -7.94
C VAL A 41 40.99 14.87 -8.58
N TYR A 42 40.47 15.39 -9.70
CA TYR A 42 41.06 16.55 -10.39
C TYR A 42 41.05 17.83 -9.55
N GLU A 43 40.00 18.05 -8.76
CA GLU A 43 39.89 19.16 -7.81
C GLU A 43 41.00 19.11 -6.75
N ASN A 44 41.26 17.94 -6.19
CA ASN A 44 42.31 17.74 -5.18
C ASN A 44 43.74 17.95 -5.73
N ILE A 45 43.97 17.68 -7.02
CA ILE A 45 45.25 17.97 -7.70
C ILE A 45 45.26 19.32 -8.44
N ARG A 46 44.27 20.18 -8.19
CA ARG A 46 44.14 21.55 -8.73
C ARG A 46 44.02 21.64 -10.27
N LYS A 47 43.57 20.58 -10.93
CA LYS A 47 43.26 20.53 -12.37
C LYS A 47 41.80 20.94 -12.62
N LEU A 48 41.51 22.23 -12.44
CA LEU A 48 40.13 22.74 -12.42
C LEU A 48 39.41 22.64 -13.78
N SER A 49 40.14 22.73 -14.90
CA SER A 49 39.52 22.57 -16.23
C SER A 49 39.01 21.15 -16.46
N GLU A 50 39.78 20.16 -16.03
CA GLU A 50 39.46 18.75 -16.08
C GLU A 50 38.32 18.42 -15.12
N ARG A 51 38.35 18.95 -13.88
CA ARG A 51 37.24 18.87 -12.93
C ARG A 51 35.93 19.32 -13.57
N ASP A 52 35.90 20.51 -14.16
CA ASP A 52 34.67 21.08 -14.73
C ASP A 52 34.15 20.25 -15.91
N LYS A 53 35.05 19.68 -16.71
CA LYS A 53 34.67 18.74 -17.77
C LYS A 53 34.00 17.49 -17.20
N GLU A 54 34.61 16.86 -16.20
CA GLU A 54 34.07 15.63 -15.61
C GLU A 54 32.75 15.88 -14.88
N TYR A 55 32.65 16.93 -14.07
CA TYR A 55 31.37 17.29 -13.43
C TYR A 55 30.29 17.58 -14.46
N LYS A 56 30.60 18.28 -15.56
CA LYS A 56 29.64 18.51 -16.65
C LYS A 56 29.21 17.20 -17.30
N ILE A 57 30.13 16.26 -17.53
CA ILE A 57 29.79 14.94 -18.08
C ILE A 57 28.87 14.21 -17.11
N GLY A 58 29.23 14.09 -15.83
CA GLY A 58 28.41 13.44 -14.82
C GLY A 58 27.00 14.06 -14.69
N ASN A 59 26.93 15.40 -14.68
CA ASN A 59 25.67 16.14 -14.65
C ASN A 59 24.83 15.93 -15.92
N SER A 60 25.42 15.53 -17.06
CA SER A 60 24.67 15.22 -18.28
C SER A 60 24.09 13.79 -18.31
N LYS A 61 24.60 12.88 -17.47
CA LYS A 61 24.18 11.46 -17.45
C LYS A 61 22.78 11.27 -16.85
N ASN A 62 22.14 10.16 -17.20
CA ASN A 62 20.83 9.77 -16.66
C ASN A 62 20.95 9.42 -15.16
N PRO A 63 20.08 9.96 -14.28
CA PRO A 63 20.03 9.59 -12.86
C PRO A 63 19.44 8.21 -12.54
N ASP A 64 18.92 7.49 -13.54
CA ASP A 64 18.38 6.14 -13.39
C ASP A 64 19.47 5.17 -12.91
N TYR A 65 19.10 4.34 -11.93
CA TYR A 65 19.96 3.28 -11.38
C TYR A 65 21.28 3.75 -10.74
N VAL A 66 21.31 4.99 -10.22
CA VAL A 66 22.47 5.57 -9.54
C VAL A 66 22.24 5.57 -8.03
N PHE A 67 22.99 4.73 -7.31
CA PHE A 67 22.80 4.51 -5.87
C PHE A 67 24.11 4.66 -5.07
N PRO A 68 24.52 5.91 -4.78
CA PRO A 68 25.55 6.15 -3.77
C PRO A 68 25.11 5.56 -2.44
N HIS A 69 26.02 4.85 -1.79
CA HIS A 69 25.77 4.06 -0.57
C HIS A 69 26.86 4.25 0.49
N ARG A 70 27.86 5.10 0.24
CA ARG A 70 28.98 5.38 1.14
C ARG A 70 28.91 6.79 1.72
N LEU A 71 29.38 6.98 2.95
CA LEU A 71 29.37 8.30 3.59
C LEU A 71 30.31 9.29 2.90
N GLU A 72 31.44 8.79 2.43
CA GLU A 72 32.49 9.54 1.72
C GLU A 72 31.98 10.11 0.38
N GLU A 73 30.95 9.48 -0.21
CA GLU A 73 30.31 9.99 -1.42
C GLU A 73 29.53 11.29 -1.16
N ILE A 74 29.20 11.62 0.10
CA ILE A 74 28.57 12.91 0.43
C ILE A 74 29.53 14.06 0.11
N GLU A 75 30.79 13.97 0.52
CA GLU A 75 31.79 15.01 0.27
C GLU A 75 32.03 15.19 -1.24
N ILE A 76 32.14 14.07 -1.97
CA ILE A 76 32.27 14.07 -3.42
C ILE A 76 31.07 14.77 -4.05
N LEU A 77 29.84 14.40 -3.67
CA LEU A 77 28.63 15.00 -4.23
C LEU A 77 28.49 16.48 -3.86
N GLU A 78 28.89 16.89 -2.65
CA GLU A 78 28.90 18.29 -2.22
C GLU A 78 29.89 19.14 -3.02
N SER A 79 31.04 18.59 -3.39
CA SER A 79 31.98 19.28 -4.28
C SER A 79 31.34 19.61 -5.64
N VAL A 80 30.55 18.69 -6.21
CA VAL A 80 29.81 18.92 -7.46
C VAL A 80 28.76 20.01 -7.28
N ILE A 81 28.02 20.00 -6.17
CA ILE A 81 27.01 21.04 -5.86
C ILE A 81 27.68 22.41 -5.79
N ASN A 82 28.81 22.52 -5.11
CA ASN A 82 29.52 23.78 -4.91
C ASN A 82 30.12 24.31 -6.21
N ALA A 83 30.65 23.43 -7.07
CA ALA A 83 31.27 23.82 -8.32
C ALA A 83 30.24 24.14 -9.43
N THR A 84 29.12 23.42 -9.47
CA THR A 84 28.21 23.46 -10.65
C THR A 84 26.81 23.97 -10.35
N GLY A 85 26.36 23.91 -9.10
CA GLY A 85 24.98 24.20 -8.74
C GLY A 85 23.95 23.17 -9.24
N ASP A 86 24.37 22.07 -9.89
CA ASP A 86 23.48 21.07 -10.45
C ASP A 86 22.63 20.39 -9.35
N PRO A 87 21.34 20.11 -9.59
CA PRO A 87 20.47 19.53 -8.57
C PRO A 87 20.58 18.00 -8.41
N LYS A 88 21.16 17.25 -9.35
CA LYS A 88 21.26 15.77 -9.27
C LYS A 88 22.09 15.30 -8.08
N PRO A 89 23.25 15.90 -7.75
CA PRO A 89 23.98 15.52 -6.56
C PRO A 89 23.16 15.69 -5.27
N SER A 90 22.38 16.77 -5.11
CA SER A 90 21.48 16.94 -3.95
C SER A 90 20.43 15.83 -3.89
N TYR A 91 19.91 15.38 -5.04
CA TYR A 91 19.01 14.22 -5.10
C TYR A 91 19.71 12.92 -4.63
N TYR A 92 20.94 12.67 -5.08
CA TYR A 92 21.70 11.48 -4.69
C TYR A 92 22.06 11.49 -3.20
N ILE A 93 22.49 12.63 -2.65
CA ILE A 93 22.72 12.79 -1.20
C ILE A 93 21.43 12.48 -0.44
N GLY A 94 20.28 13.02 -0.91
CA GLY A 94 18.98 12.72 -0.31
C GLY A 94 18.68 11.22 -0.25
N ASN A 95 18.94 10.47 -1.33
CA ASN A 95 18.76 9.02 -1.35
C ASN A 95 19.64 8.30 -0.33
N LEU A 96 20.93 8.65 -0.29
CA LEU A 96 21.88 8.07 0.65
C LEU A 96 21.50 8.36 2.10
N LEU A 97 21.19 9.62 2.43
CA LEU A 97 20.76 10.02 3.77
C LEU A 97 19.47 9.31 4.19
N PHE A 98 18.54 9.11 3.25
CA PHE A 98 17.31 8.38 3.53
C PHE A 98 17.59 6.91 3.87
N TYR A 99 18.50 6.27 3.12
CA TYR A 99 18.97 4.91 3.40
C TYR A 99 19.61 4.82 4.80
N LEU A 100 20.41 5.82 5.17
CA LEU A 100 21.02 5.96 6.49
C LEU A 100 20.05 6.42 7.59
N ARG A 101 18.75 6.55 7.26
CA ARG A 101 17.66 6.93 8.18
C ARG A 101 17.79 8.35 8.75
N ARG A 102 18.57 9.22 8.11
CA ARG A 102 18.66 10.66 8.37
C ARG A 102 17.55 11.40 7.62
N PHE A 103 16.30 11.08 7.96
CA PHE A 103 15.13 11.43 7.14
C PHE A 103 14.95 12.92 6.91
N LYS A 104 15.14 13.77 7.95
CA LYS A 104 14.95 15.22 7.81
C LYS A 104 15.94 15.81 6.79
N GLU A 105 17.21 15.49 6.96
CA GLU A 105 18.29 15.95 6.08
C GLU A 105 18.13 15.40 4.65
N ALA A 106 17.70 14.15 4.52
CA ALA A 106 17.38 13.55 3.23
C ALA A 106 16.30 14.34 2.48
N ILE A 107 15.22 14.69 3.18
CA ILE A 107 14.10 15.42 2.58
C ILE A 107 14.49 16.86 2.26
N GLU A 108 15.32 17.50 3.09
CA GLU A 108 15.87 18.83 2.80
C GLU A 108 16.69 18.83 1.51
N LYS A 109 17.54 17.82 1.29
CA LYS A 109 18.32 17.67 0.06
C LYS A 109 17.46 17.36 -1.18
N TRP A 110 16.41 16.54 -1.02
CA TRP A 110 15.42 16.35 -2.09
C TRP A 110 14.65 17.63 -2.43
N GLU A 111 14.23 18.40 -1.42
CA GLU A 111 13.58 19.69 -1.62
C GLU A 111 14.52 20.73 -2.25
N GLU A 112 15.82 20.69 -1.92
CA GLU A 112 16.84 21.50 -2.60
C GLU A 112 16.93 21.15 -4.08
N ALA A 113 17.04 19.85 -4.43
CA ALA A 113 17.04 19.39 -5.81
C ALA A 113 15.79 19.84 -6.57
N ARG A 114 14.61 19.77 -5.93
CA ARG A 114 13.34 20.24 -6.48
C ARG A 114 13.35 21.76 -6.71
N ARG A 115 13.80 22.56 -5.75
CA ARG A 115 13.88 24.04 -5.86
C ARG A 115 14.82 24.47 -6.97
N LYS A 116 15.92 23.74 -7.17
CA LYS A 116 16.87 23.94 -8.27
C LYS A 116 16.40 23.39 -9.62
N GLY A 117 15.18 22.85 -9.70
CA GLY A 117 14.51 22.53 -10.96
C GLY A 117 14.71 21.11 -11.48
N LEU A 118 15.18 20.15 -10.67
CA LEU A 118 15.29 18.76 -11.13
C LEU A 118 13.92 18.15 -11.46
N GLN A 119 13.66 17.98 -12.76
CA GLN A 119 12.46 17.36 -13.30
C GLN A 119 12.65 15.83 -13.44
N TYR A 120 12.55 15.11 -12.33
CA TYR A 120 12.73 13.65 -12.33
C TYR A 120 11.66 12.95 -11.50
N SER A 121 10.90 12.03 -12.10
CA SER A 121 9.72 11.41 -11.48
C SER A 121 10.04 10.74 -10.14
N ILE A 122 11.20 10.08 -10.02
CA ILE A 122 11.61 9.40 -8.78
C ILE A 122 11.94 10.37 -7.64
N LEU A 123 12.44 11.59 -7.93
CA LEU A 123 12.60 12.63 -6.90
C LEU A 123 11.24 12.97 -6.26
N TYR A 124 10.24 13.24 -7.09
CA TYR A 124 8.90 13.60 -6.62
C TYR A 124 8.21 12.41 -5.94
N ARG A 125 8.41 11.19 -6.45
CA ARG A 125 7.96 9.97 -5.77
C ARG A 125 8.58 9.85 -4.37
N ASN A 126 9.88 10.09 -4.23
CA ASN A 126 10.58 10.01 -2.95
C ASN A 126 10.08 11.07 -1.96
N LEU A 127 9.87 12.30 -2.42
CA LEU A 127 9.22 13.35 -1.62
C LEU A 127 7.79 12.96 -1.23
N GLY A 128 7.00 12.38 -2.14
CA GLY A 128 5.65 11.89 -1.86
C GLY A 128 5.62 10.83 -0.78
N TYR A 129 6.50 9.83 -0.91
CA TYR A 129 6.68 8.79 0.09
C TYR A 129 7.09 9.37 1.44
N ALA A 130 8.03 10.30 1.47
CA ALA A 130 8.49 10.92 2.71
C ALA A 130 7.42 11.81 3.38
N TYR A 131 6.68 12.61 2.61
CA TYR A 131 5.56 13.38 3.17
C TYR A 131 4.49 12.48 3.75
N TYR A 132 4.19 11.36 3.08
CA TYR A 132 3.20 10.40 3.58
C TYR A 132 3.68 9.69 4.85
N THR A 133 4.92 9.20 4.86
CA THR A 133 5.42 8.28 5.90
C THR A 133 6.16 8.96 7.05
N VAL A 134 6.95 9.99 6.79
CA VAL A 134 7.75 10.70 7.79
C VAL A 134 6.95 11.86 8.37
N TYR A 135 6.45 12.76 7.52
CA TYR A 135 5.74 13.96 7.97
C TYR A 135 4.25 13.77 8.22
N ARG A 136 3.68 12.62 7.83
CA ARG A 136 2.23 12.33 7.97
C ARG A 136 1.35 13.35 7.26
N ASP A 137 1.87 13.99 6.22
CA ASP A 137 1.18 14.95 5.38
C ASP A 137 0.76 14.27 4.07
N ALA A 138 -0.32 13.50 4.16
CA ALA A 138 -0.89 12.80 3.02
C ALA A 138 -1.35 13.77 1.91
N GLN A 139 -1.75 15.00 2.25
CA GLN A 139 -2.20 15.98 1.26
C GLN A 139 -1.03 16.50 0.42
N LYS A 140 0.11 16.79 1.06
CA LYS A 140 1.34 17.17 0.36
C LYS A 140 1.94 15.99 -0.41
N ALA A 141 1.84 14.78 0.13
CA ALA A 141 2.23 13.56 -0.58
C ALA A 141 1.50 13.42 -1.92
N LEU A 142 0.17 13.63 -1.96
CA LEU A 142 -0.61 13.58 -3.21
C LEU A 142 -0.08 14.54 -4.27
N LYS A 143 0.27 15.78 -3.89
CA LYS A 143 0.81 16.77 -4.83
C LYS A 143 2.13 16.30 -5.44
N MET A 144 2.98 15.66 -4.64
CA MET A 144 4.26 15.14 -5.12
C MET A 144 4.06 13.93 -6.05
N TYR A 145 3.15 13.02 -5.70
CA TYR A 145 2.81 11.89 -6.58
C TYR A 145 2.15 12.34 -7.89
N GLU A 146 1.31 13.37 -7.87
CA GLU A 146 0.73 13.97 -9.09
C GLU A 146 1.82 14.47 -10.04
N GLU A 147 2.83 15.14 -9.49
CA GLU A 147 3.96 15.63 -10.26
C GLU A 147 4.86 14.48 -10.75
N ALA A 148 5.07 13.45 -9.94
CA ALA A 148 5.77 12.24 -10.36
C ALA A 148 5.06 11.56 -11.55
N ILE A 149 3.74 11.41 -11.48
CA ILE A 149 2.91 10.84 -12.56
C ILE A 149 2.94 11.72 -13.81
N ARG A 150 2.94 13.05 -13.66
CA ARG A 150 3.07 13.98 -14.79
C ARG A 150 4.39 13.79 -15.54
N LEU A 151 5.48 13.58 -14.80
CA LEU A 151 6.82 13.39 -15.35
C LEU A 151 7.03 12.00 -15.97
N ASP A 152 6.38 10.97 -15.43
CA ASP A 152 6.49 9.59 -15.92
C ASP A 152 5.12 8.88 -15.89
N PRO A 153 4.26 9.18 -16.88
CA PRO A 153 2.88 8.68 -16.91
C PRO A 153 2.77 7.19 -17.28
N LEU A 154 3.87 6.50 -17.59
CA LEU A 154 3.88 5.08 -17.91
C LEU A 154 4.36 4.21 -16.74
N ASN A 155 4.90 4.82 -15.69
CA ASN A 155 5.33 4.10 -14.49
C ASN A 155 4.16 3.77 -13.58
N TYR A 156 3.64 2.56 -13.76
CA TYR A 156 2.49 2.03 -13.02
C TYR A 156 2.65 2.09 -11.50
N ARG A 157 3.88 2.05 -10.96
CA ARG A 157 4.11 2.05 -9.50
C ARG A 157 3.68 3.38 -8.87
N LEU A 158 3.84 4.49 -9.59
CA LEU A 158 3.42 5.82 -9.12
C LEU A 158 1.91 5.87 -8.88
N TYR A 159 1.13 5.24 -9.76
CA TYR A 159 -0.32 5.15 -9.63
C TYR A 159 -0.74 4.27 -8.44
N LEU A 160 0.00 3.21 -8.14
CA LEU A 160 -0.28 2.34 -6.99
C LEU A 160 -0.01 3.05 -5.66
N GLU A 161 1.11 3.77 -5.56
CA GLU A 161 1.45 4.54 -4.36
C GLU A 161 0.50 5.74 -4.18
N TYR A 162 0.11 6.40 -5.28
CA TYR A 162 -0.93 7.43 -5.27
C TYR A 162 -2.30 6.92 -4.82
N ASP A 163 -2.73 5.75 -5.33
CA ASP A 163 -3.97 5.08 -4.91
C ASP A 163 -3.99 4.81 -3.41
N GLU A 164 -2.85 4.39 -2.85
CA GLU A 164 -2.72 4.13 -1.42
C GLU A 164 -2.95 5.39 -0.58
N VAL A 165 -2.34 6.52 -0.96
CA VAL A 165 -2.55 7.79 -0.26
C VAL A 165 -3.99 8.30 -0.45
N CYS A 166 -4.58 8.11 -1.64
CA CYS A 166 -5.97 8.46 -1.86
C CYS A 166 -6.93 7.61 -1.01
N ALA A 167 -6.68 6.30 -0.89
CA ALA A 167 -7.46 5.41 -0.03
C ALA A 167 -7.34 5.83 1.44
N TRP A 168 -6.13 6.16 1.89
CA TRP A 168 -5.87 6.67 3.23
C TRP A 168 -6.74 7.89 3.57
N LEU A 169 -6.90 8.80 2.61
CA LEU A 169 -7.71 10.01 2.73
C LEU A 169 -9.20 9.81 2.40
N GLY A 170 -9.60 8.63 1.90
CA GLY A 170 -10.98 8.33 1.53
C GLY A 170 -11.42 8.99 0.21
N LEU A 171 -10.47 9.33 -0.67
CA LEU A 171 -10.71 10.01 -1.94
C LEU A 171 -11.08 9.03 -3.06
N THR A 172 -12.13 8.23 -2.87
CA THR A 172 -12.53 7.15 -3.79
C THR A 172 -12.73 7.60 -5.23
N ASN A 173 -13.41 8.72 -5.45
CA ASN A 173 -13.61 9.26 -6.81
C ASN A 173 -12.30 9.64 -7.50
N LYS A 174 -11.31 10.12 -6.73
CA LYS A 174 -9.98 10.45 -7.25
C LYS A 174 -9.22 9.19 -7.64
N ARG A 175 -9.29 8.13 -6.82
CA ARG A 175 -8.74 6.80 -7.14
C ARG A 175 -9.27 6.30 -8.46
N ILE A 176 -10.60 6.27 -8.62
CA ILE A 176 -11.26 5.78 -9.84
C ILE A 176 -10.77 6.56 -11.06
N ARG A 177 -10.89 7.90 -11.05
CA ARG A 177 -10.49 8.74 -12.20
C ARG A 177 -9.04 8.50 -12.59
N THR A 178 -8.12 8.53 -11.62
CA THR A 178 -6.69 8.36 -11.88
C THR A 178 -6.36 6.97 -12.43
N LEU A 179 -6.98 5.91 -11.90
CA LEU A 179 -6.76 4.54 -12.36
C LEU A 179 -7.44 4.23 -13.70
N GLU A 180 -8.57 4.87 -14.00
CA GLU A 180 -9.21 4.82 -15.32
C GLU A 180 -8.36 5.52 -16.39
N GLU A 181 -7.68 6.61 -16.07
CA GLU A 181 -6.72 7.21 -17.00
C GLU A 181 -5.49 6.32 -17.17
N ALA A 182 -4.96 5.77 -16.07
CA ALA A 182 -3.79 4.87 -16.11
C ALA A 182 -4.05 3.64 -17.00
N ARG A 183 -5.20 2.97 -16.85
CA ARG A 183 -5.52 1.75 -17.61
C ARG A 183 -5.57 1.95 -19.12
N LYS A 184 -5.80 3.18 -19.60
CA LYS A 184 -5.81 3.50 -21.04
C LYS A 184 -4.43 3.36 -21.68
N ARG A 185 -3.36 3.53 -20.89
CA ARG A 185 -1.96 3.58 -21.35
C ARG A 185 -1.11 2.46 -20.78
N ILE A 186 -1.50 1.91 -19.62
CA ILE A 186 -0.74 0.92 -18.88
C ILE A 186 -1.59 -0.34 -18.70
N ARG A 187 -1.09 -1.46 -19.25
CA ARG A 187 -1.67 -2.79 -19.02
C ARG A 187 -0.91 -3.52 -17.92
N LYS A 188 -1.42 -3.46 -16.68
CA LYS A 188 -0.88 -4.17 -15.51
C LYS A 188 -2.00 -4.68 -14.61
N ASP A 189 -1.88 -5.93 -14.16
CA ASP A 189 -2.83 -6.59 -13.25
C ASP A 189 -3.05 -5.80 -11.96
N SER A 190 -1.99 -5.19 -11.42
CA SER A 190 -2.06 -4.34 -10.23
C SER A 190 -2.95 -3.10 -10.44
N ILE A 191 -2.91 -2.47 -11.61
CA ILE A 191 -3.77 -1.32 -11.93
C ILE A 191 -5.24 -1.76 -12.03
N LEU A 192 -5.49 -2.88 -12.73
CA LEU A 192 -6.84 -3.45 -12.86
C LEU A 192 -7.43 -3.84 -11.49
N ALA A 193 -6.61 -4.44 -10.63
CA ALA A 193 -7.01 -4.81 -9.27
C ALA A 193 -7.32 -3.59 -8.40
N LYS A 194 -6.45 -2.55 -8.41
CA LYS A 194 -6.72 -1.32 -7.67
C LYS A 194 -7.98 -0.60 -8.16
N LEU A 195 -8.20 -0.57 -9.47
CA LEU A 195 -9.41 0.02 -10.03
C LEU A 195 -10.67 -0.76 -9.63
N SER A 196 -10.61 -2.08 -9.69
CA SER A 196 -11.71 -2.95 -9.25
C SER A 196 -12.02 -2.75 -7.76
N SER A 197 -11.00 -2.64 -6.91
CA SER A 197 -11.15 -2.30 -5.49
C SER A 197 -11.77 -0.91 -5.30
N ALA A 198 -11.36 0.10 -6.05
CA ALA A 198 -11.92 1.45 -5.95
C ALA A 198 -13.41 1.49 -6.36
N TYR A 199 -13.80 0.74 -7.41
CA TYR A 199 -15.22 0.58 -7.76
C TYR A 199 -16.03 -0.13 -6.67
N VAL A 200 -15.48 -1.17 -6.03
CA VAL A 200 -16.13 -1.83 -4.89
C VAL A 200 -16.35 -0.86 -3.72
N ASP A 201 -15.38 0.02 -3.45
CA ASP A 201 -15.51 1.04 -2.42
C ASP A 201 -16.54 2.13 -2.79
N ALA A 202 -16.72 2.41 -4.08
CA ALA A 202 -17.74 3.32 -4.59
C ALA A 202 -19.15 2.70 -4.71
N GLY A 203 -19.29 1.39 -4.52
CA GLY A 203 -20.55 0.67 -4.74
C GLY A 203 -20.82 0.31 -6.20
N GLU A 204 -19.86 0.51 -7.11
CA GLU A 204 -19.96 0.23 -8.54
C GLU A 204 -19.58 -1.23 -8.85
N TYR A 205 -20.24 -2.18 -8.20
CA TYR A 205 -19.85 -3.60 -8.19
C TYR A 205 -19.80 -4.24 -9.58
N ASP A 206 -20.73 -3.88 -10.47
CA ASP A 206 -20.79 -4.42 -11.83
C ASP A 206 -19.56 -4.02 -12.66
N LYS A 207 -19.04 -2.79 -12.47
CA LYS A 207 -17.81 -2.35 -13.15
C LYS A 207 -16.59 -3.09 -12.62
N ALA A 208 -16.51 -3.32 -11.31
CA ALA A 208 -15.46 -4.12 -10.69
C ALA A 208 -15.46 -5.56 -11.24
N LEU A 209 -16.63 -6.22 -11.23
CA LEU A 209 -16.80 -7.59 -11.72
C LEU A 209 -16.52 -7.71 -13.22
N LYS A 210 -16.91 -6.72 -14.03
CA LYS A 210 -16.56 -6.70 -15.45
C LYS A 210 -15.05 -6.75 -15.65
N ILE A 211 -14.28 -5.90 -14.96
CA ILE A 211 -12.81 -5.93 -15.06
C ILE A 211 -12.27 -7.29 -14.62
N LEU A 212 -12.71 -7.78 -13.46
CA LEU A 212 -12.21 -9.03 -12.90
C LEU A 212 -12.52 -10.25 -13.77
N MET A 213 -13.65 -10.27 -14.48
CA MET A 213 -14.09 -11.43 -15.27
C MET A 213 -13.65 -11.38 -16.73
N THR A 214 -13.41 -10.21 -17.31
CA THR A 214 -12.97 -10.09 -18.73
C THR A 214 -11.46 -10.01 -18.89
N ASN A 215 -10.69 -10.12 -17.81
CA ASN A 215 -9.24 -10.09 -17.84
C ASN A 215 -8.66 -11.33 -17.18
N THR A 216 -7.47 -11.72 -17.64
CA THR A 216 -6.67 -12.80 -17.04
C THR A 216 -5.57 -12.17 -16.20
N PHE A 217 -5.51 -12.56 -14.93
CA PHE A 217 -4.54 -12.12 -13.96
C PHE A 217 -3.45 -13.17 -13.80
N THR A 218 -2.21 -12.70 -13.67
CA THR A 218 -1.03 -13.53 -13.48
C THR A 218 -1.11 -14.22 -12.11
N PRO A 219 -1.05 -15.57 -12.06
CA PRO A 219 -0.95 -16.29 -10.81
C PRO A 219 0.26 -15.86 -10.00
N ALA A 220 0.08 -15.67 -8.70
CA ALA A 220 1.16 -15.44 -7.75
C ALA A 220 0.94 -16.32 -6.53
N GLU A 221 1.96 -17.09 -6.15
CA GLU A 221 1.88 -18.05 -5.07
C GLU A 221 1.40 -17.39 -3.76
N GLY A 222 0.33 -17.92 -3.18
CA GLY A 222 -0.25 -17.41 -1.95
C GLY A 222 -0.98 -16.05 -2.06
N TYR A 223 -1.10 -15.45 -3.26
CA TYR A 223 -1.76 -14.16 -3.43
C TYR A 223 -3.24 -14.30 -3.81
N TYR A 224 -4.15 -14.04 -2.87
CA TYR A 224 -5.61 -14.10 -3.09
C TYR A 224 -6.25 -12.74 -3.35
N GLY A 225 -5.46 -11.68 -3.62
CA GLY A 225 -5.97 -10.31 -3.68
C GLY A 225 -7.05 -10.09 -4.74
N TYR A 226 -6.89 -10.65 -5.94
CA TYR A 226 -7.88 -10.51 -7.02
C TYR A 226 -9.20 -11.22 -6.68
N TRP A 227 -9.11 -12.43 -6.14
CA TRP A 227 -10.26 -13.19 -5.67
C TRP A 227 -10.97 -12.52 -4.49
N ASN A 228 -10.23 -11.94 -3.54
CA ASN A 228 -10.82 -11.19 -2.43
C ASN A 228 -11.68 -10.02 -2.93
N ILE A 229 -11.22 -9.28 -3.96
CA ILE A 229 -12.01 -8.18 -4.56
C ILE A 229 -13.26 -8.73 -5.26
N TYR A 230 -13.13 -9.86 -5.96
CA TYR A 230 -14.26 -10.54 -6.62
C TYR A 230 -15.34 -10.97 -5.62
N VAL A 231 -14.94 -11.64 -4.53
CA VAL A 231 -15.84 -12.06 -3.45
C VAL A 231 -16.51 -10.87 -2.80
N GLU A 232 -15.73 -9.83 -2.49
CA GLU A 232 -16.25 -8.61 -1.88
C GLU A 232 -17.30 -7.92 -2.77
N ALA A 233 -17.03 -7.80 -4.08
CA ALA A 233 -17.96 -7.21 -5.03
C ALA A 233 -19.28 -8.01 -5.11
N LEU A 234 -19.19 -9.34 -5.21
CA LEU A 234 -20.36 -10.22 -5.26
C LEU A 234 -21.17 -10.17 -3.98
N VAL A 235 -20.53 -10.25 -2.81
CA VAL A 235 -21.24 -10.22 -1.53
C VAL A 235 -21.96 -8.88 -1.38
N ARG A 236 -21.29 -7.75 -1.62
CA ARG A 236 -21.93 -6.43 -1.47
C ARG A 236 -23.09 -6.23 -2.45
N ARG A 237 -22.92 -6.64 -3.73
CA ARG A 237 -24.00 -6.61 -4.74
C ARG A 237 -25.17 -7.52 -4.37
N GLY A 238 -24.86 -8.73 -3.89
CA GLY A 238 -25.85 -9.69 -3.42
C GLY A 238 -26.67 -9.14 -2.25
N VAL A 239 -26.04 -8.51 -1.26
CA VAL A 239 -26.75 -7.87 -0.15
C VAL A 239 -27.63 -6.71 -0.63
N GLU A 240 -27.19 -5.92 -1.62
CA GLU A 240 -28.02 -4.87 -2.20
C GLU A 240 -29.24 -5.43 -2.94
N LYS A 241 -29.08 -6.48 -3.74
CA LYS A 241 -30.19 -7.21 -4.36
C LYS A 241 -31.15 -7.78 -3.32
N MET A 242 -30.63 -8.38 -2.25
CA MET A 242 -31.42 -8.91 -1.14
C MET A 242 -32.27 -7.81 -0.48
N LYS A 243 -31.68 -6.63 -0.22
CA LYS A 243 -32.41 -5.48 0.33
C LYS A 243 -33.54 -4.98 -0.59
N ARG A 244 -33.42 -5.19 -1.90
CA ARG A 244 -34.44 -4.86 -2.91
C ARG A 244 -35.45 -6.00 -3.15
N GLY A 245 -35.44 -7.06 -2.33
CA GLY A 245 -36.33 -8.22 -2.45
C GLY A 245 -35.94 -9.21 -3.55
N LYS A 246 -34.83 -8.99 -4.27
CA LYS A 246 -34.35 -9.86 -5.35
C LYS A 246 -33.54 -11.03 -4.79
N LEU A 247 -34.18 -11.86 -3.97
CA LEU A 247 -33.52 -12.92 -3.20
C LEU A 247 -32.83 -13.97 -4.09
N ARG A 248 -33.45 -14.37 -5.21
CA ARG A 248 -32.86 -15.36 -6.14
C ARG A 248 -31.58 -14.84 -6.80
N GLU A 249 -31.61 -13.59 -7.30
CA GLU A 249 -30.42 -12.94 -7.88
C GLU A 249 -29.31 -12.71 -6.84
N ALA A 250 -29.66 -12.52 -5.57
CA ALA A 250 -28.70 -12.40 -4.47
C ALA A 250 -28.02 -13.75 -4.16
N ILE A 251 -28.79 -14.85 -4.16
CA ILE A 251 -28.26 -16.20 -3.99
C ILE A 251 -27.24 -16.53 -5.09
N GLU A 252 -27.50 -16.16 -6.34
CA GLU A 252 -26.54 -16.36 -7.45
C GLU A 252 -25.20 -15.67 -7.19
N ASP A 253 -25.22 -14.44 -6.64
CA ASP A 253 -24.00 -13.71 -6.30
C ASP A 253 -23.24 -14.42 -5.17
N PHE A 254 -23.93 -14.82 -4.10
CA PHE A 254 -23.29 -15.51 -2.98
C PHE A 254 -22.75 -16.89 -3.38
N LEU A 255 -23.45 -17.64 -4.22
CA LEU A 255 -22.97 -18.91 -4.77
C LEU A 255 -21.75 -18.70 -5.66
N SER A 256 -21.75 -17.64 -6.47
CA SER A 256 -20.60 -17.28 -7.32
C SER A 256 -19.37 -16.89 -6.49
N ALA A 257 -19.56 -16.35 -5.28
CA ALA A 257 -18.47 -15.99 -4.38
C ALA A 257 -17.73 -17.20 -3.77
N PHE A 258 -18.29 -18.42 -3.86
CA PHE A 258 -17.56 -19.65 -3.51
C PHE A 258 -16.65 -20.16 -4.63
N LYS A 259 -16.79 -19.63 -5.84
CA LYS A 259 -16.02 -20.07 -7.00
C LYS A 259 -14.63 -19.43 -7.00
N TYR A 260 -13.69 -20.11 -7.64
CA TYR A 260 -12.32 -19.62 -7.90
C TYR A 260 -12.13 -19.60 -9.42
N PRO A 261 -12.59 -18.53 -10.11
CA PRO A 261 -12.43 -18.42 -11.55
C PRO A 261 -10.95 -18.49 -11.95
N SER A 262 -10.61 -19.33 -12.93
CA SER A 262 -9.23 -19.57 -13.37
C SER A 262 -8.54 -18.29 -13.86
N ASN A 263 -9.31 -17.36 -14.42
CA ASN A 263 -8.80 -16.08 -14.89
C ASN A 263 -8.31 -15.15 -13.75
N LEU A 264 -8.63 -15.42 -12.49
CA LEU A 264 -8.12 -14.66 -11.34
C LEU A 264 -6.76 -15.17 -10.84
N GLY A 265 -6.19 -16.19 -11.47
CA GLY A 265 -4.84 -16.68 -11.17
C GLY A 265 -4.70 -17.38 -9.82
N VAL A 266 -5.81 -17.85 -9.22
CA VAL A 266 -5.79 -18.60 -7.95
C VAL A 266 -6.67 -19.84 -7.98
N GLY A 267 -6.21 -20.89 -7.32
CA GLY A 267 -6.98 -22.11 -7.06
C GLY A 267 -7.70 -22.06 -5.71
N ALA A 268 -8.69 -22.94 -5.53
CA ALA A 268 -9.37 -23.08 -4.25
C ALA A 268 -8.42 -23.68 -3.20
N PRO A 269 -8.22 -23.05 -2.03
CA PRO A 269 -7.45 -23.62 -0.93
C PRO A 269 -8.06 -24.93 -0.42
N TYR A 270 -7.28 -25.68 0.37
CA TYR A 270 -7.79 -26.76 1.20
C TYR A 270 -8.93 -26.23 2.10
N PRO A 271 -10.11 -26.92 2.22
CA PRO A 271 -11.32 -26.34 2.82
C PRO A 271 -11.16 -25.67 4.19
N PRO A 272 -10.40 -26.21 5.16
CA PRO A 272 -10.10 -25.55 6.44
C PRO A 272 -9.40 -24.19 6.35
N TYR A 273 -8.75 -23.87 5.23
CA TYR A 273 -8.08 -22.60 4.96
C TYR A 273 -8.87 -21.66 4.04
N ARG A 274 -10.09 -22.04 3.63
CA ARG A 274 -10.94 -21.15 2.84
C ARG A 274 -11.59 -20.08 3.71
N HIS A 275 -11.73 -18.89 3.15
CA HIS A 275 -12.40 -17.75 3.79
C HIS A 275 -13.81 -17.63 3.21
N GLU A 276 -14.77 -18.33 3.81
CA GLU A 276 -16.14 -18.36 3.29
C GLU A 276 -17.25 -18.01 4.28
N ALA A 277 -16.91 -17.60 5.50
CA ALA A 277 -17.87 -17.18 6.51
C ALA A 277 -18.75 -16.03 6.04
N MET A 278 -18.18 -15.04 5.33
CA MET A 278 -18.94 -13.91 4.80
C MET A 278 -20.03 -14.34 3.81
N GLN A 279 -19.69 -15.05 2.74
CA GLN A 279 -20.69 -15.52 1.76
C GLN A 279 -21.65 -16.55 2.37
N ARG A 280 -21.20 -17.40 3.29
CA ARG A 280 -22.08 -18.36 4.01
C ARG A 280 -23.13 -17.64 4.85
N TYR A 281 -22.72 -16.59 5.57
CA TYR A 281 -23.64 -15.81 6.40
C TYR A 281 -24.78 -15.27 5.54
N TRP A 282 -24.47 -14.52 4.49
CA TRP A 282 -25.47 -13.86 3.66
C TRP A 282 -26.30 -14.84 2.81
N LEU A 283 -25.71 -15.94 2.34
CA LEU A 283 -26.46 -17.00 1.66
C LEU A 283 -27.52 -17.62 2.59
N GLY A 284 -27.15 -17.91 3.84
CA GLY A 284 -28.10 -18.41 4.84
C GLY A 284 -29.19 -17.40 5.19
N GLU A 285 -28.87 -16.10 5.27
CA GLU A 285 -29.90 -15.05 5.45
C GLU A 285 -30.91 -15.04 4.29
N CYS A 286 -30.45 -15.22 3.05
CA CYS A 286 -31.35 -15.32 1.90
C CYS A 286 -32.24 -16.56 1.96
N TYR A 287 -31.67 -17.73 2.29
CA TYR A 287 -32.47 -18.95 2.44
C TYR A 287 -33.51 -18.82 3.55
N LEU A 288 -33.13 -18.21 4.69
CA LEU A 288 -34.06 -17.95 5.77
C LEU A 288 -35.20 -17.01 5.33
N ALA A 289 -34.88 -15.95 4.57
CA ALA A 289 -35.88 -15.03 4.03
C ALA A 289 -36.84 -15.69 3.01
N LEU A 290 -36.40 -16.75 2.33
CA LEU A 290 -37.23 -17.58 1.44
C LEU A 290 -38.03 -18.67 2.19
N GLY A 291 -37.89 -18.79 3.50
CA GLY A 291 -38.51 -19.87 4.29
C GLY A 291 -37.75 -21.20 4.23
N GLU A 292 -36.61 -21.27 3.56
CA GLU A 292 -35.80 -22.48 3.38
C GLU A 292 -34.83 -22.69 4.56
N ARG A 293 -35.39 -22.86 5.77
CA ARG A 293 -34.63 -22.91 7.02
C ARG A 293 -33.56 -24.02 7.05
N GLU A 294 -33.87 -25.20 6.52
CA GLU A 294 -32.95 -26.34 6.51
C GLU A 294 -31.68 -26.05 5.71
N LYS A 295 -31.81 -25.44 4.52
CA LYS A 295 -30.67 -25.02 3.70
C LYS A 295 -29.84 -23.95 4.38
N ALA A 296 -30.49 -23.00 5.08
CA ALA A 296 -29.76 -21.99 5.86
C ALA A 296 -28.89 -22.64 6.94
N LEU A 297 -29.44 -23.60 7.69
CA LEU A 297 -28.71 -24.35 8.71
C LEU A 297 -27.54 -25.15 8.10
N GLU A 298 -27.74 -25.82 6.96
CA GLU A 298 -26.69 -26.58 6.29
C GLU A 298 -25.50 -25.68 5.88
N VAL A 299 -25.79 -24.54 5.24
CA VAL A 299 -24.76 -23.61 4.76
C VAL A 299 -23.96 -23.00 5.92
N TRP A 300 -24.64 -22.64 7.01
CA TRP A 300 -24.03 -22.07 8.19
C TRP A 300 -23.16 -23.07 8.94
N ASN A 301 -23.57 -24.32 9.08
CA ASN A 301 -22.77 -25.35 9.77
C ASN A 301 -21.42 -25.62 9.08
N LYS A 302 -21.34 -25.45 7.75
CA LYS A 302 -20.07 -25.60 7.01
C LYS A 302 -19.00 -24.57 7.41
N VAL A 303 -19.34 -23.47 8.08
CA VAL A 303 -18.34 -22.50 8.57
C VAL A 303 -17.40 -23.11 9.62
N PHE A 304 -17.83 -24.15 10.34
CA PHE A 304 -17.03 -24.77 11.39
C PHE A 304 -15.93 -25.70 10.88
N ILE A 305 -15.93 -26.02 9.58
CA ILE A 305 -14.81 -26.68 8.90
C ILE A 305 -13.59 -25.75 8.83
N GLN A 306 -13.82 -24.43 8.83
CA GLN A 306 -12.77 -23.43 8.66
C GLN A 306 -12.01 -23.18 9.98
N GLU A 307 -10.71 -23.44 9.95
CA GLU A 307 -9.82 -23.31 11.09
C GLU A 307 -9.15 -21.92 11.14
N ARG A 308 -8.72 -21.41 9.98
CA ARG A 308 -8.02 -20.13 9.88
C ARG A 308 -8.92 -19.06 9.26
N LEU A 309 -9.31 -18.10 10.10
CA LEU A 309 -10.20 -17.01 9.71
C LEU A 309 -9.50 -15.66 9.80
N THR A 310 -9.72 -14.83 8.79
CA THR A 310 -9.35 -13.42 8.83
C THR A 310 -10.19 -12.68 9.87
N PRO A 311 -9.78 -11.47 10.30
CA PRO A 311 -10.58 -10.65 11.20
C PRO A 311 -12.04 -10.40 10.75
N VAL A 312 -12.28 -10.18 9.45
CA VAL A 312 -13.63 -10.00 8.90
C VAL A 312 -14.42 -11.31 8.97
N GLU A 313 -13.80 -12.43 8.61
CA GLU A 313 -14.44 -13.75 8.64
C GLU A 313 -14.85 -14.18 10.05
N LYS A 314 -14.04 -13.81 11.07
CA LYS A 314 -14.38 -14.04 12.48
C LYS A 314 -15.67 -13.33 12.88
N TYR A 315 -15.89 -12.10 12.41
CA TYR A 315 -17.15 -11.40 12.67
C TYR A 315 -18.35 -12.19 12.13
N TYR A 316 -18.29 -12.64 10.88
CA TYR A 316 -19.37 -13.43 10.26
C TYR A 316 -19.58 -14.79 10.93
N LYS A 317 -18.52 -15.49 11.34
CA LYS A 317 -18.64 -16.72 12.15
C LYS A 317 -19.41 -16.47 13.45
N GLY A 318 -19.14 -15.35 14.12
CA GLY A 318 -19.86 -14.96 15.34
C GLY A 318 -21.34 -14.67 15.07
N LEU A 319 -21.69 -14.04 13.94
CA LEU A 319 -23.09 -13.84 13.53
C LEU A 319 -23.79 -15.17 13.20
N ILE A 320 -23.08 -16.08 12.53
CA ILE A 320 -23.58 -17.43 12.23
C ILE A 320 -23.90 -18.19 13.52
N LEU A 321 -23.03 -18.14 14.55
CA LEU A 321 -23.31 -18.74 15.86
C LEU A 321 -24.62 -18.22 16.46
N LYS A 322 -24.90 -16.92 16.36
CA LYS A 322 -26.18 -16.35 16.81
C LYS A 322 -27.35 -16.90 16.01
N ARG A 323 -27.22 -16.99 14.68
CA ARG A 323 -28.27 -17.54 13.80
C ARG A 323 -28.56 -19.01 14.04
N LEU A 324 -27.58 -19.78 14.52
CA LEU A 324 -27.74 -21.17 14.94
C LEU A 324 -28.31 -21.32 16.36
N GLY A 325 -28.67 -20.23 17.04
CA GLY A 325 -29.16 -20.26 18.43
C GLY A 325 -28.08 -20.52 19.49
N ARG A 326 -26.79 -20.52 19.10
CA ARG A 326 -25.64 -20.74 20.00
C ARG A 326 -25.22 -19.43 20.68
N GLU A 327 -26.16 -18.76 21.36
CA GLU A 327 -25.98 -17.40 21.85
C GLU A 327 -24.86 -17.26 22.90
N LYS A 328 -24.79 -18.19 23.86
CA LYS A 328 -23.75 -18.19 24.91
C LYS A 328 -22.36 -18.28 24.30
N GLU A 329 -22.19 -19.15 23.31
CA GLU A 329 -20.93 -19.32 22.60
C GLU A 329 -20.60 -18.11 21.74
N ALA A 330 -21.58 -17.54 21.02
CA ALA A 330 -21.38 -16.32 20.25
C ALA A 330 -20.89 -15.17 21.14
N LYS A 331 -21.48 -15.00 22.32
CA LYS A 331 -21.09 -13.99 23.31
C LYS A 331 -19.63 -14.20 23.75
N GLN A 332 -19.27 -15.40 24.20
CA GLN A 332 -17.90 -15.73 24.60
C GLN A 332 -16.90 -15.53 23.46
N TYR A 333 -17.30 -15.87 22.24
CA TYR A 333 -16.50 -15.71 21.05
C TYR A 333 -16.18 -14.24 20.77
N PHE A 334 -17.19 -13.36 20.77
CA PHE A 334 -16.99 -11.92 20.59
C PHE A 334 -16.21 -11.27 21.73
N GLU A 335 -16.45 -11.67 22.98
CA GLU A 335 -15.66 -11.21 24.14
C GLU A 335 -14.17 -11.61 24.00
N SER A 336 -13.88 -12.79 23.47
CA SER A 336 -12.51 -13.23 23.15
C SER A 336 -11.87 -12.38 22.06
N LEU A 337 -12.61 -12.02 21.00
CA LEU A 337 -12.11 -11.12 19.95
C LEU A 337 -11.79 -9.73 20.51
N LEU A 338 -12.67 -9.20 21.35
CA LEU A 338 -12.50 -7.91 22.02
C LEU A 338 -11.25 -7.91 22.90
N LEU A 339 -11.06 -8.95 23.72
CA LEU A 339 -9.88 -9.10 24.58
C LEU A 339 -8.58 -9.12 23.76
N LYS A 340 -8.51 -9.95 22.71
CA LYS A 340 -7.32 -10.08 21.84
C LYS A 340 -7.01 -8.75 21.13
N ALA A 341 -8.02 -8.09 20.59
CA ALA A 341 -7.85 -6.80 19.93
C ALA A 341 -7.36 -5.72 20.91
N SER A 342 -7.91 -5.68 22.13
CA SER A 342 -7.53 -4.70 23.16
C SER A 342 -6.13 -4.95 23.73
N GLN A 343 -5.70 -6.20 23.82
CA GLN A 343 -4.30 -6.55 24.15
C GLN A 343 -3.34 -6.10 23.04
N ARG A 344 -3.70 -6.31 21.77
CA ARG A 344 -2.88 -5.88 20.63
C ARG A 344 -2.80 -4.35 20.54
N GLU A 345 -3.92 -3.65 20.70
CA GLU A 345 -4.00 -2.19 20.78
C GLU A 345 -3.05 -1.64 21.84
N ARG A 346 -3.12 -2.15 23.08
CA ARG A 346 -2.22 -1.74 24.17
C ARG A 346 -0.74 -1.95 23.83
N LYS A 347 -0.38 -3.07 23.19
CA LYS A 347 0.99 -3.32 22.73
C LYS A 347 1.42 -2.29 21.68
N ILE A 348 0.58 -2.00 20.69
CA ILE A 348 0.89 -1.00 19.64
C ILE A 348 1.04 0.40 20.24
N ILE A 349 0.15 0.81 21.15
CA ILE A 349 0.23 2.12 21.84
C ILE A 349 1.51 2.22 22.67
N LYS A 350 1.90 1.13 23.35
CA LYS A 350 3.18 1.09 24.10
C LYS A 350 4.36 1.29 23.15
N PHE A 351 4.39 0.59 22.02
CA PHE A 351 5.44 0.76 21.01
C PHE A 351 5.47 2.17 20.41
N LYS A 352 4.29 2.78 20.16
CA LYS A 352 4.19 4.16 19.65
C LYS A 352 4.90 5.18 20.52
N LYS A 353 4.95 4.94 21.84
CA LYS A 353 5.65 5.82 22.79
C LYS A 353 7.17 5.60 22.84
N SER A 354 7.64 4.44 22.38
CA SER A 354 9.05 4.04 22.51
C SER A 354 9.85 4.06 21.20
N ILE A 355 9.18 4.24 20.05
CA ILE A 355 9.86 4.30 18.74
C ILE A 355 9.66 5.68 18.10
N PRO A 356 10.66 6.19 17.36
CA PRO A 356 10.48 7.42 16.58
C PRO A 356 9.30 7.30 15.61
N SER A 357 8.57 8.40 15.45
CA SER A 357 7.30 8.48 14.73
C SER A 357 7.38 8.00 13.27
N GLU A 358 8.56 8.13 12.67
CA GLU A 358 8.94 7.79 11.31
C GLU A 358 8.94 6.26 11.09
N TYR A 359 9.37 5.49 12.09
CA TYR A 359 9.34 4.02 12.03
C TYR A 359 7.93 3.46 12.21
N PHE A 360 7.01 4.25 12.78
CA PHE A 360 5.67 3.78 13.07
C PHE A 360 4.85 3.51 11.81
N ILE A 361 5.04 4.32 10.75
CA ILE A 361 4.42 4.08 9.44
C ILE A 361 5.19 3.01 8.65
N PHE A 362 6.52 3.02 8.68
CA PHE A 362 7.32 1.98 8.01
C PHE A 362 6.92 0.56 8.46
N LEU A 363 6.58 0.39 9.74
CA LEU A 363 6.12 -0.88 10.32
C LEU A 363 4.61 -1.07 10.27
N ASN A 364 3.90 -0.18 9.57
CA ASN A 364 2.46 -0.24 9.31
C ASN A 364 1.60 -0.29 10.59
N TYR A 365 2.05 0.33 11.68
CA TYR A 365 1.35 0.24 12.96
C TYR A 365 0.05 1.06 12.99
N ASP A 366 -0.07 2.15 12.23
CA ASP A 366 -1.33 2.90 12.16
C ASP A 366 -2.45 2.05 11.55
N ARG A 367 -2.19 1.30 10.46
CA ARG A 367 -3.17 0.36 9.90
C ARG A 367 -3.50 -0.76 10.88
N GLN A 368 -2.51 -1.29 11.59
CA GLN A 368 -2.75 -2.32 12.60
C GLN A 368 -3.60 -1.80 13.76
N LEU A 369 -3.39 -0.55 14.18
CA LEU A 369 -4.18 0.11 15.21
C LEU A 369 -5.62 0.34 14.74
N ALA A 370 -5.81 0.85 13.52
CA ALA A 370 -7.13 0.99 12.91
C ALA A 370 -7.86 -0.37 12.81
N LEU A 371 -7.15 -1.44 12.43
CA LEU A 371 -7.69 -2.80 12.40
C LEU A 371 -8.10 -3.28 13.80
N CYS A 372 -7.34 -2.99 14.85
CA CYS A 372 -7.74 -3.29 16.23
C CYS A 372 -9.09 -2.64 16.55
N HIS A 373 -9.25 -1.35 16.24
CA HIS A 373 -10.51 -0.65 16.43
C HIS A 373 -11.66 -1.26 15.59
N CYS A 374 -11.41 -1.64 14.34
CA CYS A 374 -12.40 -2.35 13.51
C CYS A 374 -12.84 -3.70 14.09
N ILE A 375 -11.91 -4.48 14.65
CA ILE A 375 -12.22 -5.75 15.32
C ILE A 375 -13.05 -5.51 16.59
N LYS A 376 -12.67 -4.52 17.41
CA LYS A 376 -13.43 -4.15 18.60
C LYS A 376 -14.84 -3.70 18.23
N ALA A 377 -14.96 -2.86 17.20
CA ALA A 377 -16.24 -2.35 16.71
C ALA A 377 -17.18 -3.48 16.27
N THR A 378 -16.69 -4.39 15.44
CA THR A 378 -17.47 -5.55 14.95
C THR A 378 -17.79 -6.54 16.07
N ALA A 379 -16.91 -6.73 17.05
CA ALA A 379 -17.19 -7.53 18.24
C ALA A 379 -18.29 -6.90 19.12
N TYR A 380 -18.25 -5.57 19.34
CA TYR A 380 -19.31 -4.85 20.05
C TYR A 380 -20.66 -4.93 19.32
N LEU A 381 -20.68 -4.84 17.98
CA LEU A 381 -21.90 -5.08 17.20
C LEU A 381 -22.45 -6.50 17.44
N GLY A 382 -21.59 -7.51 17.43
CA GLY A 382 -21.98 -8.90 17.73
C GLY A 382 -22.64 -9.05 19.10
N LEU A 383 -22.14 -8.28 20.08
CA LEU A 383 -22.63 -8.19 21.47
C LEU A 383 -23.82 -7.23 21.67
N MET A 384 -24.38 -6.65 20.59
CA MET A 384 -25.49 -5.69 20.65
C MET A 384 -25.14 -4.42 21.45
N ARG A 385 -23.88 -3.99 21.40
CA ARG A 385 -23.34 -2.78 22.04
C ARG A 385 -23.04 -1.70 21.01
N SER A 386 -24.07 -1.16 20.37
CA SER A 386 -23.93 -0.24 19.22
C SER A 386 -23.19 1.05 19.54
N LYS A 387 -23.38 1.62 20.74
CA LYS A 387 -22.72 2.87 21.16
C LYS A 387 -21.19 2.71 21.21
N GLU A 388 -20.72 1.61 21.80
CA GLU A 388 -19.31 1.26 21.86
C GLU A 388 -18.76 0.92 20.47
N ALA A 389 -19.53 0.17 19.67
CA ALA A 389 -19.15 -0.12 18.29
C ALA A 389 -18.92 1.15 17.45
N LEU A 390 -19.86 2.11 17.53
CA LEU A 390 -19.76 3.39 16.84
C LEU A 390 -18.54 4.19 17.29
N LYS A 391 -18.22 4.18 18.59
CA LYS A 391 -17.03 4.84 19.13
C LYS A 391 -15.75 4.25 18.52
N GLU A 392 -15.64 2.92 18.48
CA GLU A 392 -14.46 2.25 17.92
C GLU A 392 -14.33 2.48 16.39
N PHE A 393 -15.43 2.46 15.63
CA PHE A 393 -15.38 2.81 14.21
C PHE A 393 -14.94 4.26 13.97
N LYS A 394 -15.41 5.21 14.80
CA LYS A 394 -14.97 6.61 14.72
C LYS A 394 -13.47 6.73 14.96
N GLU A 395 -12.92 5.97 15.92
CA GLU A 395 -11.48 5.96 16.18
C GLU A 395 -10.68 5.35 15.01
N ALA A 396 -11.14 4.23 14.45
CA ALA A 396 -10.52 3.66 13.24
C ALA A 396 -10.49 4.68 12.09
N ARG A 397 -11.62 5.37 11.84
CA ARG A 397 -11.75 6.41 10.80
C ARG A 397 -10.97 7.69 11.10
N ARG A 398 -10.58 7.93 12.36
CA ARG A 398 -9.69 9.05 12.73
C ARG A 398 -8.26 8.75 12.31
N ILE A 399 -7.84 7.48 12.36
CA ILE A 399 -6.51 7.04 11.94
C ILE A 399 -6.42 7.01 10.42
N THR A 400 -7.36 6.35 9.74
CA THR A 400 -7.36 6.22 8.27
C THR A 400 -8.77 6.02 7.74
N LYS A 401 -9.03 6.44 6.50
CA LYS A 401 -10.28 6.14 5.81
C LYS A 401 -10.23 4.81 5.05
N ASP A 402 -9.04 4.23 4.90
CA ASP A 402 -8.81 2.93 4.23
C ASP A 402 -9.15 1.75 5.17
N LEU A 403 -10.45 1.50 5.35
CA LEU A 403 -10.95 0.42 6.22
C LEU A 403 -11.62 -0.73 5.44
N GLY A 404 -11.64 -0.65 4.10
CA GLY A 404 -12.21 -1.68 3.22
C GLY A 404 -13.61 -2.16 3.64
N HIS A 405 -13.78 -3.47 3.84
CA HIS A 405 -15.04 -4.10 4.25
C HIS A 405 -15.63 -3.50 5.54
N TYR A 406 -14.80 -3.02 6.46
CA TYR A 406 -15.27 -2.43 7.71
C TYR A 406 -16.02 -1.10 7.50
N ASN A 407 -15.68 -0.31 6.47
CA ASN A 407 -16.48 0.85 6.09
C ASN A 407 -17.87 0.43 5.61
N TRP A 408 -17.97 -0.68 4.88
CA TRP A 408 -19.25 -1.20 4.42
C TRP A 408 -20.10 -1.75 5.58
N ILE A 409 -19.50 -2.48 6.54
CA ILE A 409 -20.21 -2.88 7.77
C ILE A 409 -20.71 -1.65 8.51
N TYR A 410 -19.85 -0.66 8.74
CA TYR A 410 -20.19 0.59 9.42
C TYR A 410 -21.39 1.29 8.77
N ASN A 411 -21.33 1.53 7.46
CA ASN A 411 -22.40 2.21 6.72
C ASN A 411 -23.69 1.37 6.66
N SER A 412 -23.59 0.05 6.51
CA SER A 412 -24.75 -0.83 6.37
C SER A 412 -25.56 -1.02 7.65
N GLN A 413 -24.92 -0.89 8.82
CA GLN A 413 -25.56 -1.06 10.13
C GLN A 413 -26.07 0.25 10.71
N LEU A 414 -25.37 1.37 10.53
CA LEU A 414 -25.82 2.67 11.06
C LEU A 414 -26.99 3.29 10.28
N LEU A 415 -27.15 2.94 9.01
CA LEU A 415 -28.36 3.29 8.26
C LEU A 415 -29.62 2.58 8.79
N LYS A 416 -29.48 1.55 9.66
CA LYS A 416 -30.62 0.92 10.36
C LYS A 416 -30.97 1.56 11.70
N GLU A 417 -30.10 2.42 12.25
CA GLU A 417 -30.36 3.11 13.53
C GLU A 417 -30.86 4.56 13.34
N ASN A 418 -30.78 5.10 12.12
CA ASN A 418 -31.28 6.43 11.74
C ASN A 418 -32.52 6.39 10.81
N LEU A 419 -33.12 5.21 10.65
CA LEU A 419 -34.44 4.94 10.05
C LEU A 419 -35.25 4.17 11.08
#